data_AF-A0A1I6LPH4-F1
#
_entry.id   AF-A0A1I6LPH4-F1
#
_cell.length_a   1.000
_cell.length_b   1.000
_cell.length_c   1.000
_cell.angle_alpha   90.00
_cell.angle_beta   90.00
_cell.angle_gamma   90.00
#
_symmetry.space_group_name_H-M   'P 1'
#
loop_
_entity.id
_entity.type
_entity.pdbx_description
1 polymer ?
#
loop_
_entity_poly.entity_id
_entity_poly.type
_entity_poly.pdbx_seq_one_letter_code
_entity_poly.pdbx_strand_id
1 'polypeptide(L)'
;MLTSRAWQNAGVDPIAWLVLGALVVLGVVAIFMAPRFKRDNLRRQLEGGGGAFGGIGAGFDVVWRPSAEEARADWEAQVEMPAPAPTPGDKGHVDDGRIVIDLAD
;
A
#
# COMPACT_ATOMS: atom_id res chain seq x y z
N MET A 1 16.37 -47.18 -33.24
CA MET A 1 17.01 -47.02 -31.91
C MET A 1 16.79 -45.64 -31.28
N LEU A 2 15.75 -44.86 -31.64
CA LEU A 2 15.49 -43.53 -31.08
C LEU A 2 14.20 -43.43 -30.25
N THR A 3 13.41 -44.50 -30.18
CA THR A 3 12.06 -44.46 -29.59
C THR A 3 12.00 -44.92 -28.13
N SER A 4 13.02 -45.62 -27.61
CA SER A 4 12.98 -46.15 -26.24
C SER A 4 13.31 -45.12 -25.15
N ARG A 5 14.00 -44.02 -25.49
CA ARG A 5 14.34 -42.97 -24.52
C ARG A 5 13.17 -42.03 -24.19
N ALA A 6 12.19 -41.89 -25.09
CA ALA A 6 11.05 -41.00 -24.86
C ALA A 6 10.09 -41.52 -23.77
N TRP A 7 9.97 -42.85 -23.64
CA TRP A 7 9.09 -43.49 -22.67
C TRP A 7 9.74 -43.69 -21.29
N GLN A 8 11.07 -43.57 -21.19
CA GLN A 8 11.78 -43.74 -19.92
C GLN A 8 11.57 -42.57 -18.95
N ASN A 9 11.20 -41.39 -19.47
CA ASN A 9 10.90 -40.19 -18.68
C ASN A 9 9.39 -39.99 -18.42
N ALA A 10 8.54 -40.85 -18.99
CA ALA A 10 7.08 -40.77 -18.79
C ALA A 10 6.65 -41.27 -17.39
N GLY A 11 7.52 -42.00 -16.70
CA GLY A 11 7.36 -42.34 -15.29
C GLY A 11 8.00 -41.27 -14.41
N VAL A 12 7.21 -40.29 -13.97
CA VAL A 12 7.53 -39.32 -12.91
C VAL A 12 8.85 -38.57 -13.13
N ASP A 13 8.83 -37.45 -13.87
CA ASP A 13 9.95 -36.50 -13.85
C ASP A 13 10.09 -35.93 -12.42
N PRO A 14 11.09 -36.35 -11.64
CA PRO A 14 11.21 -35.94 -10.24
C PRO A 14 11.48 -34.44 -10.12
N ILE A 15 12.13 -33.84 -11.12
CA ILE A 15 12.43 -32.41 -11.15
C ILE A 15 11.12 -31.64 -11.35
N ALA A 16 10.26 -32.07 -12.28
CA ALA A 16 8.97 -31.45 -12.50
C ALA A 16 8.09 -31.45 -11.23
N TRP A 17 8.06 -32.56 -10.49
CA TRP A 17 7.31 -32.65 -9.23
C TRP A 17 7.91 -31.82 -8.10
N LEU A 18 9.24 -31.72 -8.02
CA LEU A 18 9.90 -30.83 -7.06
C LEU A 18 9.61 -29.36 -7.36
N VAL A 19 9.66 -28.97 -8.64
CA VAL A 19 9.32 -27.61 -9.07
C VAL A 19 7.86 -27.30 -8.77
N LEU A 20 6.93 -28.22 -9.12
CA LEU A 20 5.52 -28.05 -8.83
C LEU A 20 5.26 -27.95 -7.32
N GLY A 21 5.87 -28.82 -6.52
CA GLY A 21 5.77 -28.79 -5.06
C GLY A 21 6.31 -27.48 -4.49
N ALA A 22 7.45 -26.99 -4.98
CA ALA A 22 8.02 -25.70 -4.55
C ALA A 22 7.09 -24.53 -4.87
N LEU A 23 6.46 -24.52 -6.06
CA LEU A 23 5.49 -23.49 -6.44
C LEU A 23 4.24 -23.52 -5.54
N VAL A 24 3.73 -24.72 -5.23
CA VAL A 24 2.58 -24.88 -4.32
C VAL A 24 2.93 -24.38 -2.91
N VAL A 25 4.09 -24.77 -2.37
CA VAL A 25 4.55 -24.32 -1.05
C VAL A 25 4.72 -22.80 -1.03
N LEU A 26 5.35 -22.22 -2.06
CA LEU A 26 5.52 -20.78 -2.18
C LEU A 26 4.16 -20.05 -2.20
N GLY A 27 3.20 -20.57 -2.95
CA GLY A 27 1.83 -20.03 -3.01
C GLY A 27 1.13 -20.08 -1.65
N VAL A 28 1.21 -21.21 -0.95
CA VAL A 28 0.62 -21.36 0.40
C VAL A 28 1.28 -20.39 1.38
N VAL A 29 2.62 -20.31 1.39
CA VAL A 29 3.35 -19.36 2.25
C VAL A 29 2.95 -17.93 1.94
N ALA A 30 2.82 -17.56 0.66
CA ALA A 30 2.39 -16.24 0.25
C ALA A 30 0.97 -15.90 0.76
N ILE A 31 0.01 -16.83 0.65
CA ILE A 31 -1.36 -16.63 1.16
C ILE A 31 -1.35 -16.48 2.69
N PHE A 32 -0.60 -17.32 3.41
CA PHE A 32 -0.49 -17.23 4.87
C PHE A 32 0.19 -15.95 5.33
N MET A 33 1.15 -15.43 4.57
CA MET A 33 1.89 -14.22 4.90
C MET A 33 1.18 -12.93 4.45
N ALA A 34 0.23 -13.02 3.51
CA ALA A 34 -0.49 -11.87 2.96
C ALA A 34 -1.15 -10.96 4.03
N PRO A 35 -1.81 -11.47 5.09
CA PRO A 35 -2.38 -10.62 6.14
C PRO A 35 -1.32 -9.85 6.94
N ARG A 36 -0.13 -10.45 7.15
CA ARG A 36 0.97 -9.80 7.84
C ARG A 36 1.55 -8.68 6.99
N PHE A 37 1.85 -8.95 5.73
CA PHE A 37 2.34 -7.94 4.79
C PHE A 37 1.36 -6.78 4.60
N LYS A 38 0.04 -7.06 4.54
CA LYS A 38 -0.98 -6.00 4.47
C LYS A 38 -0.93 -5.08 5.69
N ARG A 39 -0.81 -5.64 6.90
CA ARG A 39 -0.75 -4.87 8.15
C ARG A 39 0.52 -4.04 8.25
N ASP A 40 1.66 -4.61 7.89
CA ASP A 40 2.95 -3.90 7.92
C ASP A 40 2.99 -2.78 6.88
N ASN A 41 2.44 -3.02 5.68
CA ASN A 41 2.33 -2.01 4.63
C ASN A 41 1.36 -0.89 5.01
N LEU A 42 0.25 -1.21 5.70
CA LEU A 42 -0.68 -0.20 6.20
C LEU A 42 -0.05 0.66 7.30
N ARG A 43 0.69 0.04 8.24
CA ARG A 43 1.43 0.78 9.27
C ARG A 43 2.43 1.77 8.67
N ARG A 44 3.22 1.32 7.70
CA ARG A 44 4.20 2.18 7.00
C ARG A 44 3.54 3.33 6.24
N GLN A 45 2.42 3.07 5.56
CA GLN A 45 1.62 4.11 4.90
C GLN A 45 1.08 5.16 5.89
N LEU A 46 0.61 4.73 7.06
CA LEU A 46 0.14 5.63 8.12
C LEU A 46 1.28 6.44 8.76
N GLU A 47 2.50 5.90 8.77
CA GLU A 47 3.72 6.57 9.24
C GLU A 47 4.37 7.47 8.16
N GLY A 48 3.71 7.67 7.02
CA GLY A 48 4.19 8.53 5.91
C GLY A 48 5.28 7.90 5.04
N GLY A 49 5.66 6.65 5.31
CA GLY A 49 6.65 5.89 4.53
C GLY A 49 5.98 4.97 3.52
N GLY A 50 5.98 5.34 2.24
CA GLY A 50 5.58 4.44 1.16
C GLY A 50 6.36 3.12 1.26
N GLY A 51 5.67 2.01 1.56
CA GLY A 51 6.31 0.72 1.84
C GLY A 51 7.13 0.18 0.67
N ALA A 52 8.08 -0.72 0.94
CA ALA A 52 9.01 -1.29 -0.06
C ALA A 52 8.35 -2.01 -1.26
N PHE A 53 7.07 -2.37 -1.18
CA PHE A 53 6.28 -2.89 -2.31
C PHE A 53 5.54 -1.81 -3.11
N GLY A 54 5.58 -0.56 -2.66
CA GLY A 54 5.00 0.59 -3.35
C GLY A 54 5.53 0.75 -4.77
N GLY A 55 6.82 0.49 -5.00
CA GLY A 55 7.42 0.60 -6.35
C GLY A 55 7.01 -0.49 -7.34
N ILE A 56 6.79 -1.73 -6.88
CA ILE A 56 6.38 -2.84 -7.76
C ILE A 56 4.86 -2.77 -8.04
N GLY A 57 4.06 -2.36 -7.05
CA GLY A 57 2.62 -2.18 -7.21
C GLY A 57 2.23 -0.89 -7.94
N ALA A 58 2.95 0.22 -7.72
CA ALA A 58 2.60 1.53 -8.29
C ALA A 58 2.59 1.51 -9.83
N GLY A 59 3.54 0.81 -10.47
CA GLY A 59 3.57 0.71 -11.93
C GLY A 59 2.37 -0.05 -12.52
N PHE A 60 1.85 -1.06 -11.81
CA PHE A 60 0.61 -1.75 -12.21
C PHE A 60 -0.64 -0.97 -11.83
N ASP A 61 -0.61 -0.19 -10.75
CA ASP A 61 -1.71 0.66 -10.33
C ASP A 61 -1.98 1.77 -11.35
N VAL A 62 -0.97 2.26 -12.09
CA VAL A 62 -1.20 3.22 -13.20
C VAL A 62 -2.12 2.65 -14.30
N VAL A 63 -2.02 1.35 -14.58
CA VAL A 63 -2.87 0.69 -15.60
C VAL A 63 -4.32 0.57 -15.12
N TRP A 64 -4.54 0.38 -13.83
CA TRP A 64 -5.86 0.11 -13.26
C TRP A 64 -6.51 1.30 -12.52
N ARG A 65 -5.72 2.29 -12.12
CA ARG A 65 -6.08 3.47 -11.32
C ARG A 65 -5.23 4.69 -11.69
N PRO A 66 -5.31 5.19 -12.94
CA PRO A 66 -4.53 6.35 -13.38
C PRO A 66 -4.79 7.62 -12.54
N SER A 67 -5.98 7.77 -11.96
CA SER A 67 -6.37 8.95 -11.17
C SER A 67 -5.74 9.03 -9.77
N ALA A 68 -4.88 8.08 -9.38
CA ALA A 68 -4.24 8.08 -8.07
C ALA A 68 -3.16 9.17 -7.94
N GLU A 69 -2.45 9.49 -9.03
CA GLU A 69 -1.50 10.61 -9.03
C GLU A 69 -2.22 11.95 -8.95
N GLU A 70 -3.31 12.11 -9.68
CA GLU A 70 -4.14 13.33 -9.68
C GLU A 70 -4.71 13.61 -8.29
N ALA A 71 -5.21 12.58 -7.59
CA ALA A 71 -5.72 12.72 -6.23
C ALA A 71 -4.66 13.20 -5.22
N ARG A 72 -3.38 12.87 -5.44
CA ARG A 72 -2.28 13.34 -4.60
C ARG A 72 -1.94 14.80 -4.90
N ALA A 73 -1.93 15.19 -6.17
CA ALA A 73 -1.76 16.59 -6.57
C ALA A 73 -2.90 17.48 -6.05
N ASP A 74 -4.14 17.00 -6.12
CA ASP A 74 -5.32 17.68 -5.58
C ASP A 74 -5.26 17.79 -4.05
N TRP A 75 -4.76 16.76 -3.36
CA TRP A 75 -4.55 16.80 -1.92
C TRP A 75 -3.48 17.83 -1.53
N GLU A 76 -2.34 17.85 -2.24
CA GLU A 76 -1.28 18.83 -2.04
C GLU A 76 -1.73 20.27 -2.36
N ALA A 77 -2.59 20.45 -3.37
CA ALA A 77 -3.21 21.74 -3.68
C ALA A 77 -4.23 22.19 -2.62
N GLN A 78 -4.87 21.25 -1.93
CA GLN A 78 -5.83 21.50 -0.85
C GLN A 78 -5.19 21.62 0.54
N VAL A 79 -3.87 21.43 0.68
CA VAL A 79 -3.15 21.83 1.91
C VAL A 79 -3.04 23.36 1.92
N GLU A 80 -4.19 23.99 2.15
CA GLU A 80 -4.29 25.40 2.42
C GLU A 80 -3.53 25.67 3.73
N MET A 81 -2.72 26.72 3.72
CA MET A 81 -1.91 27.08 4.89
C MET A 81 -2.83 27.20 6.10
N PRO A 82 -2.46 26.64 7.28
CA PRO A 82 -3.24 26.84 8.49
C PRO A 82 -3.48 28.34 8.64
N ALA A 83 -4.73 28.68 8.97
CA ALA A 83 -5.16 30.06 9.13
C ALA A 83 -4.08 30.84 9.92
N PRO A 84 -3.74 32.09 9.50
CA PRO A 84 -2.69 32.87 10.12
C PRO A 84 -2.82 32.79 11.63
N ALA A 85 -1.72 32.52 12.32
CA ALA A 85 -1.75 32.41 13.77
C ALA A 85 -2.49 33.63 14.35
N PRO A 86 -3.49 33.43 15.23
CA PRO A 86 -4.31 34.52 15.73
C PRO A 86 -3.39 35.55 16.36
N THR A 87 -3.52 36.80 15.93
CA THR A 87 -2.80 37.90 16.55
C THR A 87 -3.33 38.06 17.98
N PRO A 88 -2.48 38.41 18.97
CA PRO A 88 -2.95 38.71 20.30
C PRO A 88 -4.03 39.81 20.25
N GLY A 89 -5.29 39.44 20.52
CA GLY A 89 -6.47 40.32 20.40
C GLY A 89 -7.49 39.96 19.30
N ASP A 90 -7.27 38.89 18.53
CA ASP A 90 -8.24 38.40 17.53
C ASP A 90 -9.53 37.82 18.18
N LYS A 91 -10.63 37.75 17.43
CA LYS A 91 -11.99 37.40 17.93
C LYS A 91 -12.14 35.91 18.24
N GLY A 92 -11.46 35.49 19.31
CA GLY A 92 -11.58 34.18 19.92
C GLY A 92 -10.74 34.18 21.18
N HIS A 93 -11.38 34.12 22.34
CA HIS A 93 -10.67 34.06 23.61
C HIS A 93 -10.82 32.65 24.20
N VAL A 94 -9.74 32.18 24.84
CA VAL A 94 -9.77 30.95 25.63
C VAL A 94 -10.15 31.34 27.05
N ASP A 95 -11.34 30.93 27.48
CA ASP A 95 -11.81 31.09 28.86
C ASP A 95 -11.91 29.71 29.50
N ASP A 96 -11.29 29.52 30.66
CA ASP A 96 -11.27 28.27 31.43
C ASP A 96 -10.99 26.99 30.60
N GLY A 97 -10.06 27.08 29.64
CA GLY A 97 -9.69 25.96 28.76
C GLY A 97 -10.71 25.62 27.65
N ARG A 98 -11.72 26.46 27.45
CA ARG A 98 -12.71 26.36 26.37
C ARG A 98 -12.52 27.49 25.36
N ILE A 99 -12.62 27.15 24.08
CA ILE A 99 -12.56 28.12 22.98
C ILE A 99 -13.96 28.72 22.79
N VAL A 100 -14.08 30.04 22.93
CA VAL A 100 -15.32 30.80 22.70
C VAL A 100 -15.14 31.64 21.43
N ILE A 101 -16.05 31.46 20.46
CA ILE A 101 -16.06 32.20 19.19
C ILE A 101 -17.29 33.11 19.21
N ASP A 102 -17.06 34.43 19.24
CA ASP A 102 -18.14 35.41 19.08
C ASP A 102 -18.45 35.58 17.60
N LEU A 103 -19.59 35.05 17.18
CA LEU A 103 -20.17 35.33 15.87
C LEU A 103 -20.82 36.72 15.97
N ALA A 104 -20.13 37.75 15.48
CA ALA A 104 -20.80 39.02 15.20
C ALA A 104 -21.81 38.80 14.05
N ASP A 105 -23.05 39.25 14.23
CA ASP A 105 -24.14 39.19 13.26
C ASP A 105 -23.75 39.73 11.86
#